data_AF-A0A7C5YXL1-F1
#
_entry.id   AF-A0A7C5YXL1-F1
#
_cell.length_a   1.000
_cell.length_b   1.000
_cell.length_c   1.000
_cell.angle_alpha   90.00
_cell.angle_beta   90.00
_cell.angle_gamma   90.00
#
_symmetry.space_group_name_H-M   'P 1'
#
loop_
_entity.id
_entity.type
_entity.pdbx_description
1 polymer ?
#
loop_
_entity_poly.entity_id
_entity_poly.type
_entity_poly.pdbx_seq_one_letter_code
_entity_poly.pdbx_strand_id
1 'polypeptide(L)'
;MGERKPGRPTTVVIGLGNPILRDDGVGFSVAEAVRGRLDGRRAEVVQACAGGFRLLETLAGRRRAVLVDAVRLGGRPGEVYRLSAEDFRGSIRAASPHEAGLPEALALGRQLGMEMPEVVVVGIEPAETEEFGEGLTPAVAAAIPEAAALVLAEAEPDLAAAVRERAKEGRLPCADAFALARRWHLAPRQVADFAAGLGLRVGWCSLGLFAGSKKEARPRPEAGTVPPALRQAIEEGLEEGRLPCARAWAIAKRLGLERLEVGRAAEALGIRISRCQLGCF
;
A
#
# COMPACT_ATOMS: atom_id res chain seq x y z
N MET A 1 -32.58 10.16 -6.18
CA MET A 1 -31.42 9.69 -6.96
C MET A 1 -30.22 10.46 -6.45
N GLY A 2 -29.44 9.90 -5.53
CA GLY A 2 -28.30 10.61 -4.94
C GLY A 2 -27.18 10.72 -5.97
N GLU A 3 -27.02 11.87 -6.60
CA GLU A 3 -25.92 12.14 -7.52
C GLU A 3 -24.59 11.90 -6.80
N ARG A 4 -23.71 11.09 -7.39
CA ARG A 4 -22.33 10.96 -6.92
C ARG A 4 -21.70 12.34 -6.96
N LYS A 5 -21.28 12.86 -5.79
CA LYS A 5 -20.49 14.10 -5.73
C LYS A 5 -19.27 13.93 -6.66
N PRO A 6 -19.14 14.72 -7.74
CA PRO A 6 -18.04 14.55 -8.69
C PRO A 6 -16.71 14.76 -7.96
N GLY A 7 -15.77 13.83 -8.14
CA GLY A 7 -14.43 13.89 -7.55
C GLY A 7 -14.25 13.16 -6.21
N ARG A 8 -15.28 12.54 -5.63
CA ARG A 8 -15.14 11.73 -4.40
C ARG A 8 -14.51 10.36 -4.72
N PRO A 9 -13.49 9.89 -3.99
CA PRO A 9 -12.86 8.58 -4.22
C PRO A 9 -13.86 7.42 -4.13
N THR A 10 -13.72 6.40 -4.99
CA THR A 10 -14.69 5.28 -5.05
C THR A 10 -14.57 4.30 -3.89
N THR A 11 -13.41 4.26 -3.24
CA THR A 11 -13.13 3.43 -2.08
C THR A 11 -12.91 4.33 -0.86
N VAL A 12 -13.34 3.85 0.32
CA VAL A 12 -12.98 4.47 1.61
C VAL A 12 -12.40 3.41 2.54
N VAL A 13 -11.33 3.75 3.25
CA VAL A 13 -10.79 2.98 4.36
C VAL A 13 -11.09 3.77 5.63
N ILE A 14 -11.73 3.13 6.61
CA ILE A 14 -12.14 3.78 7.85
C ILE A 14 -11.50 3.05 9.03
N GLY A 15 -10.53 3.70 9.68
CA GLY A 15 -9.99 3.25 10.95
C GLY A 15 -10.92 3.65 12.08
N LEU A 16 -11.40 2.66 12.83
CA LEU A 16 -12.37 2.81 13.90
C LEU A 16 -11.73 2.60 15.27
N GLY A 17 -12.45 3.05 16.30
CA GLY A 17 -12.09 2.86 17.70
C GLY A 17 -11.57 4.10 18.42
N ASN A 18 -11.05 3.91 19.61
CA ASN A 18 -10.66 4.98 20.52
C ASN A 18 -9.15 4.95 20.86
N PRO A 19 -8.34 5.92 20.38
CA PRO A 19 -6.89 5.93 20.57
C PRO A 19 -6.43 6.12 22.02
N ILE A 20 -7.31 6.52 22.94
CA ILE A 20 -7.00 6.65 24.37
C ILE A 20 -7.34 5.39 25.18
N LEU A 21 -7.83 4.32 24.54
CA LEU A 21 -8.20 3.05 25.16
C LEU A 21 -7.39 1.87 24.61
N ARG A 22 -6.06 1.97 24.67
CA ARG A 22 -5.12 0.90 24.31
C ARG A 22 -5.42 0.28 22.95
N ASP A 23 -5.75 -1.02 22.90
CA ASP A 23 -5.94 -1.77 21.66
C ASP A 23 -7.20 -1.36 20.91
N ASP A 24 -8.13 -0.66 21.55
CA ASP A 24 -9.28 -0.05 20.86
C ASP A 24 -8.82 1.00 19.83
N GLY A 25 -7.62 1.57 20.01
CA GLY A 25 -6.97 2.45 19.03
C GLY A 25 -6.36 1.75 17.81
N VAL A 26 -6.50 0.42 17.66
CA VAL A 26 -5.82 -0.34 16.59
C VAL A 26 -6.27 0.10 15.19
N GLY A 27 -7.56 0.40 15.01
CA GLY A 27 -8.08 0.84 13.72
C GLY A 27 -7.46 2.15 13.25
N PHE A 28 -7.20 3.08 14.18
CA PHE A 28 -6.47 4.32 13.91
C PHE A 28 -5.03 4.05 13.48
N SER A 29 -4.35 3.14 14.18
CA SER A 29 -2.95 2.81 13.91
C SER A 29 -2.78 2.13 12.54
N VAL A 30 -3.70 1.25 12.15
CA VAL A 30 -3.71 0.63 10.81
C VAL A 30 -4.06 1.65 9.72
N ALA A 31 -5.01 2.55 9.98
CA ALA A 31 -5.35 3.64 9.04
C ALA A 31 -4.13 4.53 8.75
N GLU A 32 -3.36 4.90 9.77
CA GLU A 32 -2.09 5.62 9.58
C GLU A 32 -1.06 4.79 8.79
N ALA A 33 -0.95 3.49 9.06
CA ALA A 33 -0.01 2.61 8.35
C ALA A 33 -0.32 2.44 6.84
N VAL A 34 -1.57 2.60 6.43
CA VAL A 34 -1.96 2.58 5.00
C VAL A 34 -2.03 3.97 4.36
N ARG A 35 -1.97 5.05 5.17
CA ARG A 35 -2.00 6.43 4.68
C ARG A 35 -0.78 6.68 3.76
N GLY A 36 -1.03 7.31 2.61
CA GLY A 36 0.01 7.59 1.61
C GLY A 36 0.42 6.40 0.73
N ARG A 37 -0.04 5.17 1.02
CA ARG A 37 0.16 3.99 0.15
C ARG A 37 -0.97 3.79 -0.85
N LEU A 38 -2.09 4.47 -0.63
CA LEU A 38 -3.24 4.51 -1.53
C LEU A 38 -3.24 5.82 -2.32
N ASP A 39 -3.66 5.77 -3.58
CA ASP A 39 -3.88 6.98 -4.38
C ASP A 39 -5.14 7.69 -3.89
N GLY A 40 -4.99 8.90 -3.36
CA GLY A 40 -6.08 9.71 -2.79
C GLY A 40 -7.22 10.01 -3.77
N ARG A 41 -7.00 9.84 -5.08
CA ARG A 41 -8.04 9.94 -6.11
C ARG A 41 -8.96 8.72 -6.16
N ARG A 42 -8.48 7.56 -5.70
CA ARG A 42 -9.16 6.25 -5.79
C ARG A 42 -9.68 5.77 -4.45
N ALA A 43 -8.88 5.95 -3.40
CA ALA A 43 -9.22 5.56 -2.05
C ALA A 43 -8.90 6.68 -1.04
N GLU A 44 -9.85 6.93 -0.15
CA GLU A 44 -9.71 7.88 0.94
C GLU A 44 -9.50 7.14 2.27
N VAL A 45 -8.64 7.65 3.14
CA VAL A 45 -8.41 7.09 4.47
C VAL A 45 -8.96 8.05 5.52
N VAL A 46 -9.92 7.57 6.30
CA VAL A 46 -10.65 8.30 7.34
C VAL A 46 -10.44 7.60 8.68
N GLN A 47 -10.44 8.37 9.77
CA GLN A 47 -10.47 7.85 11.13
C GLN A 47 -11.73 8.34 11.83
N ALA A 48 -12.38 7.48 12.60
CA ALA A 48 -13.62 7.81 13.29
C ALA A 48 -13.76 7.07 14.62
N CYS A 49 -14.18 7.80 15.66
CA CYS A 49 -14.43 7.23 16.98
C CYS A 49 -15.87 6.72 17.18
N ALA A 50 -16.79 6.92 16.22
CA ALA A 50 -18.23 6.69 16.42
C ALA A 50 -18.99 6.15 15.19
N GLY A 51 -19.81 5.10 15.42
CA GLY A 51 -20.07 4.05 14.41
C GLY A 51 -21.50 3.87 13.97
N GLY A 52 -21.75 2.75 13.29
CA GLY A 52 -23.08 2.39 12.78
C GLY A 52 -23.67 3.50 11.90
N PHE A 53 -24.78 4.09 12.32
CA PHE A 53 -25.49 5.14 11.56
C PHE A 53 -24.63 6.39 11.29
N ARG A 54 -23.65 6.70 12.14
CA ARG A 54 -22.75 7.84 11.93
C ARG A 54 -21.84 7.66 10.71
N LEU A 55 -21.66 6.43 10.25
CA LEU A 55 -20.87 6.13 9.05
C LEU A 55 -21.65 6.34 7.75
N LEU A 56 -22.98 6.53 7.79
CA LEU A 56 -23.82 6.63 6.58
C LEU A 56 -23.32 7.68 5.58
N GLU A 57 -22.98 8.89 6.04
CA GLU A 57 -22.47 9.94 5.16
C GLU A 57 -21.10 9.60 4.57
N THR A 58 -20.23 8.99 5.37
CA THR A 58 -18.89 8.55 4.94
C THR A 58 -18.99 7.46 3.87
N LEU A 59 -19.93 6.52 4.04
CA LEU A 59 -20.15 5.37 3.17
C LEU A 59 -20.94 5.69 1.90
N ALA A 60 -21.91 6.61 1.96
CA ALA A 60 -22.83 6.84 0.85
C ALA A 60 -22.14 7.28 -0.45
N GLY A 61 -22.54 6.69 -1.58
CA GLY A 61 -21.97 6.98 -2.89
C GLY A 61 -20.58 6.38 -3.13
N ARG A 62 -20.02 5.61 -2.17
CA ARG A 62 -18.82 4.81 -2.38
C ARG A 62 -19.20 3.49 -3.03
N ARG A 63 -18.27 2.91 -3.79
CA ARG A 63 -18.38 1.53 -4.30
C ARG A 63 -17.93 0.51 -3.26
N ARG A 64 -16.95 0.89 -2.45
CA ARG A 64 -16.28 -0.02 -1.51
C ARG A 64 -15.90 0.69 -0.21
N ALA A 65 -16.02 -0.01 0.91
CA ALA A 65 -15.52 0.42 2.20
C ALA A 65 -14.74 -0.72 2.89
N VAL A 66 -13.58 -0.36 3.44
CA VAL A 66 -12.78 -1.24 4.31
C VAL A 66 -12.76 -0.61 5.70
N LEU A 67 -13.46 -1.23 6.64
CA LEU A 67 -13.47 -0.80 8.03
C LEU A 67 -12.35 -1.55 8.77
N VAL A 68 -11.68 -0.88 9.68
CA VAL A 68 -10.63 -1.51 10.50
C VAL A 68 -10.95 -1.23 11.95
N ASP A 69 -11.05 -2.27 12.78
CA ASP A 69 -11.49 -2.13 14.16
C ASP A 69 -10.86 -3.20 15.08
N ALA A 70 -10.86 -2.93 16.38
CA ALA A 70 -10.66 -3.96 17.39
C ALA A 70 -11.92 -4.84 17.43
N VAL A 71 -11.76 -6.16 17.26
CA VAL A 71 -12.90 -7.08 17.24
C VAL A 71 -12.63 -8.24 18.19
N ARG A 72 -13.50 -8.43 19.17
CA ARG A 72 -13.40 -9.55 20.11
C ARG A 72 -14.14 -10.76 19.58
N LEU A 73 -13.42 -11.79 19.13
CA LEU A 73 -13.95 -13.08 18.68
C LEU A 73 -13.50 -14.25 19.56
N GLY A 74 -12.65 -13.97 20.57
CA GLY A 74 -12.13 -14.98 21.49
C GLY A 74 -10.89 -15.72 20.94
N GLY A 75 -10.24 -15.19 19.91
CA GLY A 75 -8.94 -15.65 19.45
C GLY A 75 -7.78 -15.09 20.28
N ARG A 76 -6.57 -15.13 19.71
CA ARG A 76 -5.37 -14.63 20.41
C ARG A 76 -5.18 -13.14 20.14
N PRO A 77 -4.73 -12.33 21.13
CA PRO A 77 -4.41 -10.93 20.88
C PRO A 77 -3.48 -10.74 19.67
N GLY A 78 -3.84 -9.81 18.79
CA GLY A 78 -3.18 -9.55 17.52
C GLY A 78 -3.62 -10.45 16.36
N GLU A 79 -4.53 -11.40 16.56
CA GLU A 79 -5.09 -12.20 15.48
C GLU A 79 -5.92 -11.32 14.53
N VAL A 80 -5.63 -11.39 13.23
CA VAL A 80 -6.26 -10.55 12.20
C VAL A 80 -7.36 -11.33 11.50
N TYR A 81 -8.54 -10.73 11.41
CA TYR A 81 -9.72 -11.31 10.80
C TYR A 81 -10.15 -10.51 9.57
N ARG A 82 -10.65 -11.24 8.56
CA ARG A 82 -11.38 -10.68 7.44
C ARG A 82 -12.86 -11.04 7.58
N LEU A 83 -13.67 -10.06 7.92
CA LEU A 83 -15.10 -10.21 8.18
C LEU A 83 -15.91 -9.43 7.13
N SER A 84 -17.15 -9.86 6.94
CA SER A 84 -18.17 -9.15 6.20
C SER A 84 -19.03 -8.32 7.16
N ALA A 85 -19.81 -7.38 6.64
CA ALA A 85 -20.78 -6.66 7.47
C ALA A 85 -21.80 -7.62 8.12
N GLU A 86 -22.15 -8.74 7.47
CA GLU A 86 -23.15 -9.68 7.96
C GLU A 86 -22.71 -10.48 9.19
N ASP A 87 -21.39 -10.61 9.42
CA ASP A 87 -20.85 -11.29 10.59
C ASP A 87 -21.19 -10.58 11.91
N PHE A 88 -21.64 -9.32 11.84
CA PHE A 88 -22.07 -8.51 12.97
C PHE A 88 -23.58 -8.49 13.19
N ARG A 89 -24.35 -9.25 12.39
CA ARG A 89 -25.81 -9.32 12.52
C ARG A 89 -26.19 -10.18 13.73
N GLY A 90 -26.81 -9.57 14.74
CA GLY A 90 -27.39 -10.29 15.89
C GLY A 90 -26.39 -11.04 16.78
N SER A 91 -25.08 -10.80 16.61
CA SER A 91 -24.03 -11.52 17.32
C SER A 91 -23.60 -10.81 18.61
N ILE A 92 -23.84 -11.45 19.76
CA ILE A 92 -23.16 -11.10 21.04
C ILE A 92 -21.66 -11.46 20.96
N ARG A 93 -21.28 -12.37 20.05
CA ARG A 93 -19.94 -12.96 19.94
C ARG A 93 -18.91 -12.12 19.17
N ALA A 94 -19.37 -11.16 18.36
CA ALA A 94 -18.49 -10.26 17.63
C ALA A 94 -18.72 -8.84 18.15
N ALA A 95 -17.93 -8.45 19.14
CA ALA A 95 -17.98 -7.09 19.66
C ALA A 95 -17.16 -6.16 18.75
N SER A 96 -17.82 -5.10 18.26
CA SER A 96 -17.30 -3.90 17.58
C SER A 96 -17.06 -3.97 16.05
N PRO A 97 -17.90 -3.25 15.26
CA PRO A 97 -17.46 -2.14 14.42
C PRO A 97 -17.94 -0.85 15.10
N HIS A 98 -17.21 -0.53 16.16
CA HIS A 98 -17.45 0.36 17.29
C HIS A 98 -18.90 0.42 17.76
N GLU A 99 -19.33 -0.80 18.08
CA GLU A 99 -20.37 -1.16 19.06
C GLU A 99 -21.81 -1.19 18.54
N ALA A 100 -21.91 -1.79 17.34
CA ALA A 100 -23.09 -2.41 16.73
C ALA A 100 -24.14 -1.48 16.09
N GLY A 101 -24.76 -2.01 15.02
CA GLY A 101 -25.63 -1.27 14.10
C GLY A 101 -25.11 -1.16 12.66
N LEU A 102 -23.98 -1.79 12.30
CA LEU A 102 -23.44 -1.69 10.92
C LEU A 102 -24.37 -2.33 9.87
N PRO A 103 -24.87 -3.57 10.03
CA PRO A 103 -25.87 -4.14 9.13
C PRO A 103 -27.13 -3.26 9.02
N GLU A 104 -27.62 -2.77 10.15
CA GLU A 104 -28.82 -1.93 10.26
C GLU A 104 -28.60 -0.57 9.60
N ALA A 105 -27.42 0.03 9.75
CA ALA A 105 -27.05 1.27 9.07
C ALA A 105 -27.00 1.07 7.55
N LEU A 106 -26.36 -0.01 7.07
CA LEU A 106 -26.34 -0.32 5.64
C LEU A 106 -27.75 -0.57 5.10
N ALA A 107 -28.61 -1.25 5.86
CA ALA A 107 -30.01 -1.48 5.49
C ALA A 107 -30.80 -0.17 5.44
N LEU A 108 -30.68 0.69 6.45
CA LEU A 108 -31.34 1.99 6.50
C LEU A 108 -30.88 2.90 5.33
N GLY A 109 -29.57 2.96 5.06
CA GLY A 109 -29.04 3.74 3.94
C GLY A 109 -29.66 3.31 2.60
N ARG A 110 -29.78 2.00 2.37
CA ARG A 110 -30.46 1.45 1.19
C ARG A 110 -31.96 1.81 1.16
N GLN A 111 -32.66 1.73 2.30
CA GLN A 111 -34.07 2.12 2.41
C GLN A 111 -34.30 3.62 2.14
N LEU A 112 -33.34 4.46 2.51
CA LEU A 112 -33.33 5.90 2.22
C LEU A 112 -32.91 6.22 0.77
N GLY A 113 -32.68 5.20 -0.07
CA GLY A 113 -32.31 5.38 -1.48
C GLY A 113 -30.86 5.82 -1.71
N MET A 114 -29.97 5.59 -0.73
CA MET A 114 -28.55 5.87 -0.84
C MET A 114 -27.83 4.73 -1.56
N GLU A 115 -26.84 5.03 -2.41
CA GLU A 115 -25.90 4.03 -2.91
C GLU A 115 -24.97 3.61 -1.77
N MET A 116 -25.08 2.37 -1.28
CA MET A 116 -24.25 1.85 -0.19
C MET A 116 -23.15 0.92 -0.74
N PRO A 117 -21.91 0.99 -0.19
CA PRO A 117 -20.78 0.23 -0.70
C PRO A 117 -20.84 -1.25 -0.28
N GLU A 118 -20.05 -2.07 -0.97
CA GLU A 118 -19.59 -3.35 -0.41
C GLU A 118 -18.67 -3.07 0.78
N VAL A 119 -18.94 -3.72 1.91
CA VAL A 119 -18.20 -3.50 3.16
C VAL A 119 -17.42 -4.75 3.54
N VAL A 120 -16.12 -4.56 3.78
CA VAL A 120 -15.25 -5.54 4.43
C VAL A 120 -14.77 -4.94 5.74
N VAL A 121 -14.72 -5.76 6.79
CA VAL A 121 -14.19 -5.38 8.10
C VAL A 121 -12.90 -6.16 8.32
N VAL A 122 -11.81 -5.44 8.56
CA VAL A 122 -10.53 -6.00 9.02
C VAL A 122 -10.52 -5.86 10.54
N GLY A 123 -10.80 -6.96 11.22
CA GLY A 123 -10.82 -7.00 12.68
C GLY A 123 -9.46 -7.41 13.23
N ILE A 124 -9.07 -6.86 14.38
CA ILE A 124 -7.88 -7.30 15.12
C ILE A 124 -8.31 -7.68 16.54
N GLU A 125 -7.98 -8.88 16.99
CA GLU A 125 -8.29 -9.33 18.35
C GLU A 125 -7.50 -8.48 19.38
N PRO A 126 -8.17 -7.76 20.29
CA PRO A 126 -7.48 -6.96 21.30
C PRO A 126 -7.08 -7.79 22.52
N ALA A 127 -6.01 -7.37 23.21
CA ALA A 127 -5.76 -7.81 24.59
C ALA A 127 -6.49 -6.91 25.59
N GLU A 128 -6.41 -5.59 25.42
CA GLU A 128 -6.90 -4.59 26.38
C GLU A 128 -7.61 -3.43 25.67
N THR A 129 -8.88 -3.16 26.02
CA THR A 129 -9.74 -2.14 25.38
C THR A 129 -10.45 -1.22 26.38
N GLU A 130 -10.31 -1.44 27.67
CA GLU A 130 -11.01 -0.71 28.72
C GLU A 130 -10.06 0.18 29.54
N GLU A 131 -8.77 -0.16 29.59
CA GLU A 131 -7.76 0.66 30.25
C GLU A 131 -7.50 1.97 29.50
N PHE A 132 -7.52 3.08 30.24
CA PHE A 132 -7.04 4.35 29.72
C PHE A 132 -5.52 4.31 29.51
N GLY A 133 -5.10 4.57 28.28
CA GLY A 133 -3.69 4.64 27.93
C GLY A 133 -3.50 4.73 26.42
N GLU A 134 -2.50 5.52 26.01
CA GLU A 134 -2.05 5.55 24.63
C GLU A 134 -1.17 4.34 24.32
N GLY A 135 -1.13 3.98 23.03
CA GLY A 135 -0.32 2.90 22.52
C GLY A 135 -0.98 1.52 22.66
N LEU A 136 -0.63 0.65 21.73
CA LEU A 136 -1.14 -0.71 21.64
C LEU A 136 -0.31 -1.66 22.50
N THR A 137 -0.91 -2.76 22.92
CA THR A 137 -0.18 -3.88 23.50
C THR A 137 0.79 -4.47 22.46
N PRO A 138 1.91 -5.09 22.89
CA PRO A 138 2.92 -5.60 21.95
C PRO A 138 2.38 -6.59 20.93
N ALA A 139 1.42 -7.44 21.32
CA ALA A 139 0.80 -8.42 20.43
C ALA A 139 -0.01 -7.75 19.32
N VAL A 140 -0.84 -6.76 19.67
CA VAL A 140 -1.67 -6.01 18.70
C VAL A 140 -0.81 -5.09 17.83
N ALA A 141 0.22 -4.45 18.39
CA ALA A 141 1.17 -3.66 17.63
C ALA A 141 1.90 -4.49 16.54
N ALA A 142 2.26 -5.74 16.87
CA ALA A 142 2.91 -6.65 15.93
C ALA A 142 2.00 -7.08 14.77
N ALA A 143 0.67 -6.97 14.93
CA ALA A 143 -0.32 -7.32 13.91
C ALA A 143 -0.54 -6.21 12.86
N ILE A 144 -0.12 -4.96 13.14
CA ILE A 144 -0.33 -3.82 12.22
C ILE A 144 0.14 -4.12 10.79
N PRO A 145 1.35 -4.67 10.54
CA PRO A 145 1.79 -4.92 9.16
C PRO A 145 0.90 -5.90 8.40
N GLU A 146 0.41 -6.95 9.08
CA GLU A 146 -0.50 -7.93 8.49
C GLU A 146 -1.87 -7.30 8.19
N ALA A 147 -2.45 -6.60 9.17
CA ALA A 147 -3.72 -5.89 9.00
C ALA A 147 -3.64 -4.83 7.88
N ALA A 148 -2.57 -4.04 7.83
CA ALA A 148 -2.35 -3.05 6.79
C ALA A 148 -2.24 -3.69 5.38
N ALA A 149 -1.55 -4.85 5.27
CA ALA A 149 -1.46 -5.58 4.00
C ALA A 149 -2.84 -6.09 3.53
N LEU A 150 -3.67 -6.57 4.45
CA LEU A 150 -5.04 -6.98 4.15
C LEU A 150 -5.91 -5.78 3.75
N VAL A 151 -5.83 -4.67 4.47
CA VAL A 151 -6.56 -3.42 4.15
C VAL A 151 -6.21 -2.90 2.75
N LEU A 152 -4.93 -2.86 2.39
CA LEU A 152 -4.49 -2.45 1.06
C LEU A 152 -5.02 -3.38 -0.03
N ALA A 153 -5.02 -4.69 0.22
CA ALA A 153 -5.54 -5.67 -0.71
C ALA A 153 -7.06 -5.55 -0.89
N GLU A 154 -7.82 -5.28 0.18
CA GLU A 154 -9.27 -5.09 0.08
C GLU A 154 -9.65 -3.75 -0.55
N ALA A 155 -8.86 -2.69 -0.31
CA ALA A 155 -9.11 -1.36 -0.84
C ALA A 155 -8.88 -1.28 -2.36
N GLU A 156 -7.83 -1.94 -2.86
CA GLU A 156 -7.41 -1.95 -4.27
C GLU A 156 -7.12 -3.40 -4.75
N PRO A 157 -8.15 -4.28 -4.83
CA PRO A 157 -7.96 -5.70 -5.10
C PRO A 157 -7.31 -5.99 -6.44
N ASP A 158 -7.66 -5.22 -7.48
CA ASP A 158 -7.11 -5.40 -8.82
C ASP A 158 -5.61 -5.05 -8.88
N LEU A 159 -5.20 -3.98 -8.18
CA LEU A 159 -3.79 -3.61 -8.09
C LEU A 159 -3.03 -4.62 -7.25
N ALA A 160 -3.59 -5.06 -6.12
CA ALA A 160 -2.97 -6.06 -5.26
C ALA A 160 -2.77 -7.40 -5.97
N ALA A 161 -3.77 -7.88 -6.71
CA ALA A 161 -3.66 -9.07 -7.54
C ALA A 161 -2.55 -8.93 -8.59
N ALA A 162 -2.54 -7.82 -9.33
CA ALA A 162 -1.55 -7.59 -10.39
C ALA A 162 -0.11 -7.43 -9.84
N VAL A 163 0.05 -6.84 -8.66
CA VAL A 163 1.34 -6.75 -7.97
C VAL A 163 1.82 -8.15 -7.56
N ARG A 164 0.95 -8.96 -6.95
CA ARG A 164 1.30 -10.32 -6.50
C ARG A 164 1.62 -11.25 -7.66
N GLU A 165 0.85 -11.19 -8.74
CA GLU A 165 1.07 -12.00 -9.96
C GLU A 165 2.45 -11.74 -10.59
N ARG A 166 2.91 -10.49 -10.53
CA ARG A 166 4.22 -10.09 -11.08
C ARG A 166 5.37 -10.25 -10.10
N ALA A 167 5.07 -10.42 -8.82
CA ALA A 167 6.09 -10.61 -7.80
C ALA A 167 6.69 -12.02 -7.89
N LYS A 168 7.99 -12.11 -7.65
CA LYS A 168 8.75 -13.36 -7.61
C LYS A 168 9.58 -13.36 -6.33
N GLU A 169 9.60 -14.46 -5.58
CA GLU A 169 10.40 -14.59 -4.35
C GLU A 169 10.20 -13.42 -3.36
N GLY A 170 8.94 -12.98 -3.15
CA GLY A 170 8.62 -11.85 -2.27
C GLY A 170 9.10 -10.48 -2.78
N ARG A 171 9.43 -10.37 -4.07
CA ARG A 171 9.94 -9.14 -4.68
C ARG A 171 9.23 -8.78 -5.98
N LEU A 172 8.93 -7.50 -6.17
CA LEU A 172 8.38 -6.95 -7.41
C LEU A 172 9.54 -6.46 -8.30
N PRO A 173 9.77 -7.04 -9.48
CA PRO A 173 10.79 -6.55 -10.41
C PRO A 173 10.57 -5.08 -10.76
N CYS A 174 11.65 -4.30 -10.86
CA CYS A 174 11.59 -2.88 -11.20
C CYS A 174 10.81 -2.64 -12.50
N ALA A 175 11.08 -3.41 -13.56
CA ALA A 175 10.36 -3.28 -14.82
C ALA A 175 8.84 -3.48 -14.68
N ASP A 176 8.42 -4.46 -13.87
CA ASP A 176 7.01 -4.76 -13.59
C ASP A 176 6.35 -3.64 -12.77
N ALA A 177 7.04 -3.10 -11.75
CA ALA A 177 6.54 -1.95 -11.00
C ALA A 177 6.23 -0.75 -11.91
N PHE A 178 7.10 -0.46 -12.88
CA PHE A 178 6.86 0.60 -13.87
C PHE A 178 5.74 0.27 -14.85
N ALA A 179 5.54 -1.01 -15.22
CA ALA A 179 4.43 -1.42 -16.07
C ALA A 179 3.09 -1.24 -15.36
N LEU A 180 3.02 -1.61 -14.08
CA LEU A 180 1.87 -1.37 -13.21
C LEU A 180 1.61 0.14 -13.04
N ALA A 181 2.66 0.94 -12.79
CA ALA A 181 2.54 2.39 -12.64
C ALA A 181 1.85 3.03 -13.86
N ARG A 182 2.23 2.63 -15.08
CA ARG A 182 1.58 3.08 -16.32
C ARG A 182 0.13 2.62 -16.41
N ARG A 183 -0.15 1.33 -16.16
CA ARG A 183 -1.51 0.76 -16.29
C ARG A 183 -2.50 1.36 -15.29
N TRP A 184 -2.06 1.71 -14.07
CA TRP A 184 -2.91 2.32 -13.05
C TRP A 184 -2.84 3.85 -13.01
N HIS A 185 -2.04 4.48 -13.89
CA HIS A 185 -1.80 5.93 -13.91
C HIS A 185 -1.29 6.47 -12.55
N LEU A 186 -0.34 5.74 -11.96
CA LEU A 186 0.31 6.04 -10.68
C LEU A 186 1.76 6.45 -10.92
N ALA A 187 2.32 7.20 -9.98
CA ALA A 187 3.76 7.39 -9.93
C ALA A 187 4.45 6.04 -9.60
N PRO A 188 5.65 5.75 -10.16
CA PRO A 188 6.37 4.51 -9.85
C PRO A 188 6.57 4.30 -8.34
N ARG A 189 6.86 5.37 -7.60
CA ARG A 189 6.99 5.33 -6.14
C ARG A 189 5.72 4.86 -5.43
N GLN A 190 4.53 5.29 -5.88
CA GLN A 190 3.27 4.84 -5.28
C GLN A 190 3.07 3.33 -5.44
N VAL A 191 3.48 2.74 -6.58
CA VAL A 191 3.44 1.28 -6.77
C VAL A 191 4.43 0.57 -5.85
N ALA A 192 5.62 1.13 -5.67
CA ALA A 192 6.62 0.58 -4.75
C ALA A 192 6.15 0.63 -3.28
N ASP A 193 5.57 1.76 -2.86
CA ASP A 193 5.03 1.95 -1.51
C ASP A 193 3.82 1.03 -1.26
N PHE A 194 2.94 0.86 -2.25
CA PHE A 194 1.84 -0.09 -2.20
C PHE A 194 2.33 -1.54 -2.10
N ALA A 195 3.31 -1.93 -2.93
CA ALA A 195 3.93 -3.27 -2.87
C ALA A 195 4.61 -3.52 -1.52
N ALA A 196 5.32 -2.52 -0.98
CA ALA A 196 5.90 -2.56 0.36
C ALA A 196 4.84 -2.79 1.44
N GLY A 197 3.69 -2.15 1.31
CA GLY A 197 2.56 -2.37 2.20
C GLY A 197 1.94 -3.76 2.11
N LEU A 198 2.09 -4.45 0.97
CA LEU A 198 1.72 -5.86 0.82
C LEU A 198 2.82 -6.83 1.31
N GLY A 199 3.88 -6.33 1.96
CA GLY A 199 5.01 -7.13 2.42
C GLY A 199 6.03 -7.49 1.34
N LEU A 200 5.94 -6.88 0.15
CA LEU A 200 6.84 -7.15 -0.98
C LEU A 200 7.93 -6.09 -1.07
N ARG A 201 9.13 -6.45 -1.53
CA ARG A 201 10.19 -5.47 -1.80
C ARG A 201 10.43 -5.29 -3.28
N VAL A 202 10.95 -4.14 -3.70
CA VAL A 202 11.43 -4.01 -5.08
C VAL A 202 12.65 -4.92 -5.29
N GLY A 203 12.67 -5.64 -6.41
CA GLY A 203 13.75 -6.54 -6.83
C GLY A 203 14.17 -6.30 -8.27
N TRP A 204 15.23 -7.02 -8.70
CA TRP A 204 15.71 -7.07 -10.09
C TRP A 204 15.70 -5.71 -10.79
N CYS A 205 16.60 -4.83 -10.34
CA CYS A 205 16.73 -3.49 -10.89
C CYS A 205 17.06 -3.56 -12.38
N SER A 206 16.33 -2.81 -13.23
CA SER A 206 16.59 -2.76 -14.67
C SER A 206 17.94 -2.13 -15.04
N LEU A 207 18.57 -1.40 -14.12
CA LEU A 207 19.93 -0.87 -14.25
C LEU A 207 20.99 -1.82 -13.64
N GLY A 208 20.60 -2.99 -13.15
CA GLY A 208 21.53 -4.01 -12.64
C GLY A 208 22.08 -3.78 -11.22
N LEU A 209 21.67 -2.75 -10.48
CA LEU A 209 22.22 -2.43 -9.15
C LEU A 209 22.01 -3.53 -8.09
N PHE A 210 20.89 -4.23 -8.17
CA PHE A 210 20.57 -5.33 -7.26
C PHE A 210 19.72 -6.36 -7.99
N ALA A 211 20.09 -7.63 -7.81
CA ALA A 211 19.31 -8.79 -8.16
C ALA A 211 18.59 -9.31 -6.90
N GLY A 212 17.74 -10.33 -7.04
CA GLY A 212 17.05 -10.99 -5.94
C GLY A 212 17.99 -11.74 -4.96
N SER A 213 17.55 -12.91 -4.48
CA SER A 213 18.19 -13.69 -3.40
C SER A 213 19.64 -14.13 -3.66
N LYS A 214 20.10 -14.17 -4.91
CA LYS A 214 21.50 -14.47 -5.28
C LYS A 214 22.12 -13.32 -6.07
N LYS A 215 23.04 -12.61 -5.42
CA LYS A 215 23.96 -11.70 -6.10
C LYS A 215 25.11 -12.56 -6.62
N GLU A 216 24.99 -13.12 -7.82
CA GLU A 216 26.19 -13.61 -8.51
C GLU A 216 27.13 -12.43 -8.65
N ALA A 217 28.30 -12.51 -8.01
CA ALA A 217 29.36 -11.52 -8.18
C ALA A 217 29.79 -11.56 -9.64
N ARG A 218 29.25 -10.64 -10.44
CA ARG A 218 29.68 -10.47 -11.82
C ARG A 218 30.92 -9.58 -11.85
N PRO A 219 31.93 -9.92 -12.67
CA PRO A 219 33.10 -9.07 -12.84
C PRO A 219 32.67 -7.70 -13.38
N ARG A 220 33.29 -6.63 -12.85
CA ARG A 220 33.07 -5.28 -13.36
C ARG A 220 33.53 -5.21 -14.82
N PRO A 221 32.73 -4.63 -15.73
CA PRO A 221 33.19 -4.37 -17.09
C PRO A 221 34.38 -3.41 -17.06
N GLU A 222 35.36 -3.60 -17.94
CA GLU A 222 36.50 -2.70 -18.05
C GLU A 222 36.07 -1.33 -18.62
N ALA A 223 36.56 -0.23 -18.04
CA ALA A 223 36.19 1.14 -18.41
C ALA A 223 36.46 1.48 -19.90
N GLY A 224 37.41 0.79 -20.54
CA GLY A 224 37.76 0.94 -21.95
C GLY A 224 36.70 0.39 -22.92
N THR A 225 35.74 -0.38 -22.44
CA THR A 225 34.68 -1.01 -23.26
C THR A 225 33.43 -0.15 -23.43
N VAL A 226 33.35 1.00 -22.76
CA VAL A 226 32.17 1.89 -22.81
C VAL A 226 32.23 2.77 -24.07
N PRO A 227 31.23 2.72 -24.98
CA PRO A 227 31.21 3.56 -26.17
C PRO A 227 31.34 5.05 -25.82
N PRO A 228 32.12 5.86 -26.59
CA PRO A 228 32.34 7.27 -26.27
C PRO A 228 31.04 8.08 -26.13
N ALA A 229 30.06 7.83 -26.99
CA ALA A 229 28.76 8.49 -26.94
C ALA A 229 27.98 8.18 -25.65
N LEU A 230 28.09 6.95 -25.14
CA LEU A 230 27.45 6.55 -23.87
C LEU A 230 28.18 7.15 -22.67
N ARG A 231 29.52 7.17 -22.69
CA ARG A 231 30.33 7.83 -21.67
C ARG A 231 29.95 9.31 -21.54
N GLN A 232 29.98 10.04 -22.65
CA GLN A 232 29.62 11.46 -22.68
C GLN A 232 28.20 11.69 -22.15
N ALA A 233 27.23 10.88 -22.60
CA ALA A 233 25.85 10.97 -22.14
C ALA A 233 25.69 10.75 -20.63
N ILE A 234 26.49 9.85 -20.04
CA ILE A 234 26.50 9.59 -18.60
C ILE A 234 27.11 10.77 -17.85
N GLU A 235 28.25 11.30 -18.31
CA GLU A 235 28.96 12.43 -17.71
C GLU A 235 28.10 13.72 -17.69
N GLU A 236 27.42 14.01 -18.79
CA GLU A 236 26.47 15.14 -18.89
C GLU A 236 25.22 14.94 -18.01
N GLY A 237 24.89 13.70 -17.68
CA GLY A 237 23.72 13.34 -16.85
C GLY A 237 23.98 13.36 -15.35
N LEU A 238 25.21 13.67 -14.91
CA LEU A 238 25.58 13.64 -13.50
C LEU A 238 25.01 14.83 -12.74
N GLU A 239 24.53 14.54 -11.53
CA GLU A 239 24.13 15.51 -10.53
C GLU A 239 24.94 15.22 -9.27
N GLU A 240 25.76 16.18 -8.82
CA GLU A 240 26.67 16.02 -7.66
C GLU A 240 27.57 14.77 -7.78
N GLY A 241 28.05 14.47 -8.99
CA GLY A 241 28.92 13.32 -9.27
C GLY A 241 28.23 11.96 -9.23
N ARG A 242 26.90 11.90 -9.17
CA ARG A 242 26.10 10.67 -9.23
C ARG A 242 25.11 10.73 -10.40
N LEU A 243 24.71 9.57 -10.90
CA LEU A 243 23.74 9.50 -12.01
C LEU A 243 22.34 9.17 -11.48
N PRO A 244 21.36 10.08 -11.52
CA PRO A 244 20.00 9.76 -11.10
C PRO A 244 19.38 8.64 -11.95
N CYS A 245 18.61 7.74 -11.33
CA CYS A 245 17.96 6.62 -12.01
C CYS A 245 17.11 7.07 -13.22
N ALA A 246 16.39 8.18 -13.09
CA ALA A 246 15.59 8.76 -14.18
C ALA A 246 16.46 9.21 -15.37
N ARG A 247 17.64 9.79 -15.09
CA ARG A 247 18.61 10.21 -16.13
C ARG A 247 19.19 9.00 -16.85
N ALA A 248 19.57 7.95 -16.12
CA ALA A 248 20.05 6.71 -16.72
C ALA A 248 19.01 6.08 -17.68
N TRP A 249 17.73 6.10 -17.31
CA TRP A 249 16.65 5.62 -18.18
C TRP A 249 16.45 6.50 -19.42
N ALA A 250 16.57 7.82 -19.27
CA ALA A 250 16.48 8.77 -20.39
C ALA A 250 17.64 8.59 -21.38
N ILE A 251 18.86 8.34 -20.88
CA ILE A 251 20.04 8.02 -21.71
C ILE A 251 19.82 6.73 -22.49
N ALA A 252 19.37 5.65 -21.82
CA ALA A 252 19.07 4.38 -22.47
C ALA A 252 18.07 4.56 -23.62
N LYS A 253 16.97 5.27 -23.37
CA LYS A 253 15.95 5.58 -24.38
C LYS A 253 16.50 6.41 -25.53
N ARG A 254 17.29 7.46 -25.24
CA ARG A 254 17.85 8.37 -26.25
C ARG A 254 18.85 7.67 -27.18
N LEU A 255 19.63 6.75 -26.64
CA LEU A 255 20.67 6.02 -27.39
C LEU A 255 20.19 4.69 -27.97
N GLY A 256 18.93 4.30 -27.72
CA GLY A 256 18.38 3.02 -28.18
C GLY A 256 19.02 1.80 -27.52
N LEU A 257 19.52 1.96 -26.29
CA LEU A 257 20.22 0.93 -25.53
C LEU A 257 19.30 0.28 -24.49
N GLU A 258 19.63 -0.95 -24.10
CA GLU A 258 19.01 -1.58 -22.95
C GLU A 258 19.40 -0.86 -21.66
N ARG A 259 18.47 -0.77 -20.70
CA ARG A 259 18.73 -0.08 -19.42
C ARG A 259 19.89 -0.72 -18.66
N LEU A 260 20.06 -2.04 -18.80
CA LEU A 260 21.14 -2.78 -18.16
C LEU A 260 22.51 -2.36 -18.70
N GLU A 261 22.61 -1.96 -19.97
CA GLU A 261 23.87 -1.50 -20.58
C GLU A 261 24.31 -0.17 -19.98
N VAL A 262 23.38 0.77 -19.78
CA VAL A 262 23.68 2.05 -19.12
C VAL A 262 24.12 1.82 -17.67
N GLY A 263 23.46 0.90 -16.96
CA GLY A 263 23.85 0.52 -15.61
C GLY A 263 25.27 -0.06 -15.52
N ARG A 264 25.60 -0.98 -16.44
CA ARG A 264 26.95 -1.57 -16.55
C ARG A 264 28.00 -0.53 -16.92
N ALA A 265 27.68 0.39 -17.83
CA ALA A 265 28.57 1.47 -18.20
C ALA A 265 28.85 2.41 -17.01
N ALA A 266 27.82 2.80 -16.25
CA ALA A 266 28.00 3.59 -15.05
C ALA A 266 28.91 2.88 -14.02
N GLU A 267 28.72 1.58 -13.79
CA GLU A 267 29.59 0.80 -12.91
C GLU A 267 31.05 0.74 -13.41
N ALA A 268 31.25 0.49 -14.71
CA ALA A 268 32.57 0.46 -15.33
C ALA A 268 33.30 1.82 -15.22
N LEU A 269 32.56 2.92 -15.23
CA LEU A 269 33.06 4.29 -15.02
C LEU A 269 33.24 4.65 -13.54
N GLY A 270 32.90 3.76 -12.60
CA GLY A 270 32.95 4.05 -11.16
C GLY A 270 31.86 5.01 -10.66
N ILE A 271 30.84 5.27 -11.48
CA ILE A 271 29.75 6.21 -11.20
C ILE A 271 28.62 5.47 -10.47
N ARG A 272 28.18 6.03 -9.34
CA ARG A 272 27.04 5.48 -8.58
C ARG A 272 25.71 6.01 -9.10
N ILE A 273 24.73 5.12 -9.22
CA ILE A 273 23.34 5.51 -9.47
C ILE A 273 22.72 6.07 -8.18
N SER A 274 21.93 7.14 -8.29
CA SER A 274 21.23 7.80 -7.17
C SER A 274 19.73 7.97 -7.45
N ARG A 275 18.98 8.41 -6.43
CA ARG A 275 17.56 8.83 -6.53
C ARG A 275 16.70 7.81 -7.27
N CYS A 276 16.56 6.61 -6.69
CA CYS A 276 15.76 5.56 -7.31
C CYS A 276 14.30 6.04 -7.50
N GLN A 277 13.77 5.92 -8.72
CA GLN A 277 12.38 6.30 -9.03
C GLN A 277 11.33 5.48 -8.25
N LEU A 278 11.71 4.31 -7.73
CA LEU A 278 10.91 3.44 -6.88
C LEU A 278 11.25 3.60 -5.38
N GLY A 279 12.10 4.56 -5.01
CA GLY A 279 12.41 4.87 -3.61
C GLY A 279 13.32 3.86 -2.88
N CYS A 280 14.04 2.99 -3.60
CA CYS A 280 14.88 1.97 -2.97
C CYS A 280 16.16 2.51 -2.30
N PHE A 281 16.64 3.70 -2.72
CA PHE A 281 17.82 4.41 -2.22
C PHE A 281 17.87 5.84 -2.80
#